data_AF-M7TN20-F1
#
_entry.id   AF-M7TN20-F1
#
_cell.length_a   1.000
_cell.length_b   1.000
_cell.length_c   1.000
_cell.angle_alpha   90.00
_cell.angle_beta   90.00
_cell.angle_gamma   90.00
#
_symmetry.space_group_name_H-M   'P 1'
#
loop_
_entity.id
_entity.type
_entity.pdbx_description
1 polymer ?
#
loop_
_entity_poly.entity_id
_entity_poly.type
_entity_poly.pdbx_seq_one_letter_code
_entity_poly.pdbx_strand_id
1 'polypeptide(L)'
;MSRDLSQPFLPDTFFGAHLRTEIDAMKNWSAEDWFYQRYEAQSIQYLKKLASTNLTLVYVASGNKSETARLARDAAAYNVTTKWMLLDAKDRESLSRLSWDQQAIVDFLVMTKSSRFVGIGHSSFTWNIALQRHQFLENNGDYLDGSELLSDALSTVFGETGGHPEYAACLWP
;
A
#
# COMPACT_ATOMS: atom_id res chain seq x y z
N MET A 1 23.14 -5.12 3.88
CA MET A 1 22.27 -6.27 3.54
C MET A 1 22.20 -6.40 2.02
N SER A 2 22.23 -7.62 1.49
CA SER A 2 22.08 -7.88 0.05
C SER A 2 20.66 -7.49 -0.39
N ARG A 3 20.54 -6.68 -1.45
CA ARG A 3 19.25 -6.29 -2.05
C ARG A 3 18.94 -7.21 -3.23
N ASP A 4 18.89 -8.51 -2.96
CA ASP A 4 18.55 -9.51 -3.97
C ASP A 4 17.07 -9.36 -4.37
N LEU A 5 16.84 -8.79 -5.56
CA LEU A 5 15.49 -8.54 -6.07
C LEU A 5 14.72 -9.82 -6.41
N SER A 6 15.39 -10.98 -6.44
CA SER A 6 14.73 -12.28 -6.64
C SER A 6 13.93 -12.72 -5.42
N GLN A 7 14.23 -12.19 -4.23
CA GLN A 7 13.49 -12.47 -3.00
C GLN A 7 12.04 -12.00 -3.08
N PRO A 8 11.07 -12.73 -2.51
CA PRO A 8 9.66 -12.37 -2.58
C PRO A 8 9.37 -10.99 -1.97
N PHE A 9 10.10 -10.64 -0.92
CA PHE A 9 10.12 -9.31 -0.31
C PHE A 9 11.53 -8.96 0.16
N LEU A 10 11.80 -7.68 0.36
CA LEU A 10 13.09 -7.16 0.81
C LEU A 10 13.00 -6.77 2.28
N PRO A 11 13.54 -7.54 3.24
CA PRO A 11 13.52 -7.18 4.65
C PRO A 11 14.32 -5.90 4.92
N ASP A 12 13.92 -5.14 5.94
CA ASP A 12 14.60 -3.94 6.45
C ASP A 12 15.04 -2.91 5.38
N THR A 13 14.28 -2.80 4.29
CA THR A 13 14.63 -1.99 3.12
C THR A 13 13.72 -0.77 2.98
N PHE A 14 12.40 -0.97 2.90
CA PHE A 14 11.46 0.14 2.76
C PHE A 14 10.04 -0.22 3.22
N PHE A 15 9.31 0.81 3.62
CA PHE A 15 7.89 0.76 3.94
C PHE A 15 7.07 1.09 2.70
N GLY A 16 6.13 0.23 2.33
CA GLY A 16 5.19 0.44 1.23
C GLY A 16 3.85 0.97 1.74
N ALA A 17 3.40 2.11 1.25
CA ALA A 17 2.11 2.71 1.59
C ALA A 17 1.25 2.92 0.34
N HIS A 18 0.12 2.22 0.25
CA HIS A 18 -0.86 2.45 -0.81
C HIS A 18 -1.92 3.45 -0.33
N LEU A 19 -1.86 4.67 -0.86
CA LEU A 19 -2.76 5.76 -0.55
C LEU A 19 -3.89 5.81 -1.59
N ARG A 20 -5.07 5.29 -1.24
CA ARG A 20 -6.24 5.16 -2.12
C ARG A 20 -7.24 6.28 -1.84
N THR A 21 -7.04 7.41 -2.49
CA THR A 21 -7.78 8.66 -2.23
C THR A 21 -8.21 9.38 -3.52
N GLU A 22 -8.19 8.67 -4.65
CA GLU A 22 -8.62 9.19 -5.94
C GLU A 22 -10.15 9.35 -5.99
N ILE A 23 -10.61 10.27 -6.83
CA ILE A 23 -12.03 10.69 -6.89
C ILE A 23 -12.98 9.52 -7.22
N ASP A 24 -12.53 8.55 -8.01
CA ASP A 24 -13.32 7.35 -8.34
C ASP A 24 -13.56 6.47 -7.11
N ALA A 25 -12.58 6.35 -6.21
CA ALA A 25 -12.77 5.69 -4.92
C ALA A 25 -13.75 6.44 -4.01
N MET A 26 -13.93 7.74 -4.17
CA MET A 26 -14.88 8.49 -3.35
C MET A 26 -16.34 8.36 -3.83
N LYS A 27 -16.54 8.16 -5.15
CA LYS A 27 -17.87 8.21 -5.76
C LYS A 27 -18.66 6.90 -5.68
N ASN A 28 -17.98 5.78 -5.43
CA ASN A 28 -18.56 4.44 -5.52
C ASN A 28 -19.06 3.88 -4.18
N TRP A 29 -18.90 4.62 -3.08
CA TRP A 29 -19.24 4.17 -1.72
C TRP A 29 -20.20 5.14 -1.04
N SER A 30 -21.00 4.63 -0.10
CA SER A 30 -21.89 5.47 0.72
C SER A 30 -21.06 6.40 1.61
N ALA A 31 -21.67 7.48 2.12
CA ALA A 31 -20.96 8.43 2.99
C ALA A 31 -20.49 7.80 4.32
N GLU A 32 -21.16 6.73 4.76
CA GLU A 32 -20.81 5.95 5.96
C GLU A 32 -19.58 5.06 5.70
N ASP A 33 -19.51 4.40 4.54
CA ASP A 33 -18.36 3.55 4.14
C ASP A 33 -17.09 4.37 3.82
N TRP A 34 -17.24 5.67 3.56
CA TRP A 34 -16.16 6.51 3.06
C TRP A 34 -15.07 6.88 4.09
N PHE A 35 -15.24 6.56 5.38
CA PHE A 35 -14.30 6.99 6.44
C PHE A 35 -12.84 6.62 6.11
N TYR A 36 -12.59 5.37 5.73
CA TYR A 36 -11.24 4.87 5.44
C TYR A 36 -10.66 5.41 4.12
N GLN A 37 -11.50 5.92 3.21
CA GLN A 37 -11.04 6.55 1.96
C GLN A 37 -10.54 7.98 2.17
N ARG A 38 -10.79 8.60 3.33
CA ARG A 38 -10.30 9.95 3.63
C ARG A 38 -8.79 9.90 3.86
N TYR A 39 -8.09 10.91 3.34
CA TYR A 39 -6.66 11.06 3.57
C TYR A 39 -6.31 11.05 5.05
N GLU A 40 -7.08 11.73 5.89
CA GLU A 40 -6.81 11.84 7.32
C GLU A 40 -6.84 10.47 8.01
N ALA A 41 -7.80 9.60 7.63
CA ALA A 41 -7.89 8.26 8.19
C ALA A 41 -6.67 7.40 7.78
N GLN A 42 -6.32 7.42 6.49
CA GLN A 42 -5.18 6.64 5.97
C GLN A 42 -3.86 7.13 6.53
N SER A 43 -3.59 8.43 6.44
CA SER A 43 -2.31 9.02 6.86
C SER A 43 -2.01 8.79 8.34
N ILE A 44 -2.99 8.97 9.24
CA ILE A 44 -2.81 8.72 10.67
C ILE A 44 -2.40 7.26 10.93
N GLN A 45 -3.12 6.31 10.34
CA GLN A 45 -2.85 4.89 10.54
C GLN A 45 -1.52 4.47 9.92
N TYR A 46 -1.21 4.96 8.71
CA TYR A 46 0.01 4.60 8.00
C TYR A 46 1.24 5.16 8.71
N LEU A 47 1.20 6.42 9.17
CA LEU A 47 2.29 7.04 9.92
C LEU A 47 2.50 6.40 11.29
N LYS A 48 1.40 6.03 11.98
CA LYS A 48 1.48 5.26 13.24
C LYS A 48 2.16 3.91 13.02
N LYS A 49 1.80 3.19 11.95
CA LYS A 49 2.43 1.90 11.61
C LYS A 49 3.88 2.06 11.19
N LEU A 50 4.21 3.10 10.41
CA LEU A 50 5.58 3.41 10.02
C LEU A 50 6.46 3.69 11.25
N ALA A 51 5.97 4.50 12.19
CA ALA A 51 6.66 4.84 13.44
C ALA A 51 6.90 3.63 14.37
N SER A 52 6.14 2.53 14.21
CA SER A 52 6.38 1.29 14.94
C SER A 52 7.45 0.39 14.28
N THR A 53 8.15 0.88 13.26
CA THR A 53 9.22 0.18 12.55
C THR A 53 10.51 0.97 12.57
N ASN A 54 11.62 0.34 12.19
CA ASN A 54 12.91 1.02 11.99
C ASN A 54 13.11 1.51 10.55
N LEU A 55 12.07 1.52 9.71
CA LEU A 55 12.15 1.85 8.29
C LEU A 55 12.12 3.37 8.10
N THR A 56 13.09 3.89 7.34
CA THR A 56 13.20 5.34 7.06
C THR A 56 12.82 5.69 5.62
N LEU A 57 12.89 4.73 4.70
CA LEU A 57 12.48 4.89 3.30
C LEU A 57 11.02 4.46 3.13
N VAL A 58 10.20 5.34 2.57
CA VAL A 58 8.78 5.12 2.33
C VAL A 58 8.51 5.22 0.83
N TYR A 59 8.00 4.16 0.23
CA TYR A 59 7.48 4.18 -1.14
C TYR A 59 5.96 4.37 -1.07
N VAL A 60 5.45 5.41 -1.73
CA VAL A 60 4.01 5.70 -1.80
C VAL A 60 3.48 5.39 -3.19
N ALA A 61 2.45 4.53 -3.26
CA ALA A 61 1.66 4.33 -4.46
C ALA A 61 0.32 5.06 -4.30
N SER A 62 -0.03 5.89 -5.28
CA SER A 62 -1.30 6.60 -5.34
C SER A 62 -1.51 7.18 -6.74
N GLY A 63 -2.75 7.24 -7.18
CA GLY A 63 -3.18 8.07 -8.30
C GLY A 63 -3.42 9.53 -7.92
N ASN A 64 -3.47 9.88 -6.63
CA ASN A 64 -3.71 11.24 -6.16
C ASN A 64 -2.40 11.98 -5.82
N LYS A 65 -1.93 12.81 -6.76
CA LYS A 65 -0.66 13.54 -6.64
C LYS A 65 -0.66 14.58 -5.51
N SER A 66 -1.78 15.28 -5.28
CA SER A 66 -1.82 16.34 -4.26
C SER A 66 -1.78 15.75 -2.84
N GLU A 67 -2.46 14.63 -2.62
CA GLU A 67 -2.45 13.93 -1.35
C GLU A 67 -1.18 13.13 -1.12
N THR A 68 -0.55 12.61 -2.18
CA THR A 68 0.81 12.06 -2.07
C THR A 68 1.81 13.13 -1.61
N ALA A 69 1.73 14.34 -2.17
CA ALA A 69 2.56 15.46 -1.72
C ALA A 69 2.21 15.92 -0.29
N ARG A 70 0.96 15.78 0.14
CA ARG A 70 0.53 16.02 1.53
C ARG A 70 1.14 14.99 2.47
N LEU A 71 1.07 13.70 2.13
CA LEU A 71 1.69 12.63 2.92
C LEU A 71 3.20 12.82 3.04
N ALA A 72 3.87 13.23 1.97
CA ALA A 72 5.30 13.53 2.02
C ALA A 72 5.64 14.67 3.00
N ARG A 73 4.78 15.69 3.13
CA ARG A 73 4.95 16.76 4.13
C ARG A 73 4.66 16.26 5.55
N ASP A 74 3.60 15.49 5.73
CA ASP A 74 3.22 14.97 7.05
C ASP A 74 4.24 13.93 7.55
N ALA A 75 4.93 13.25 6.63
CA ALA A 75 6.00 12.29 6.87
C ALA A 75 7.41 12.90 6.74
N ALA A 76 7.59 14.21 6.96
CA ALA A 76 8.87 14.90 6.71
C ALA A 76 10.09 14.34 7.47
N ALA A 77 9.89 13.53 8.52
CA ALA A 77 10.95 12.81 9.22
C ALA A 77 11.49 11.59 8.45
N TYR A 78 10.83 11.19 7.35
CA TYR A 78 11.14 10.01 6.55
C TYR A 78 11.52 10.40 5.12
N ASN A 79 12.25 9.51 4.45
CA ASN A 79 12.56 9.66 3.04
C ASN A 79 11.40 9.11 2.20
N VAL A 80 10.46 9.97 1.82
CA VAL A 80 9.30 9.60 1.01
C VAL A 80 9.65 9.66 -0.47
N THR A 81 9.31 8.61 -1.21
CA THR A 81 9.50 8.52 -2.65
C THR A 81 8.28 7.89 -3.35
N THR A 82 8.26 8.02 -4.67
CA THR A 82 7.26 7.43 -5.58
C THR A 82 7.97 6.95 -6.84
N LYS A 83 7.33 6.15 -7.69
CA LYS A 83 7.88 5.81 -9.03
C LYS A 83 8.35 7.04 -9.80
N TRP A 84 7.62 8.16 -9.73
CA TRP A 84 7.96 9.37 -10.47
C TRP A 84 9.25 10.04 -9.98
N MET A 85 9.56 9.91 -8.69
CA MET A 85 10.74 10.52 -8.07
C MET A 85 12.01 9.69 -8.28
N LEU A 86 11.87 8.38 -8.46
CA LEU A 86 13.00 7.46 -8.62
C LEU A 86 13.57 7.43 -10.04
N LEU A 87 12.76 7.77 -11.03
CA LEU A 87 13.12 7.63 -12.44
C LEU A 87 13.87 8.86 -12.97
N ASP A 88 14.76 8.65 -13.93
CA ASP A 88 15.35 9.74 -14.70
C ASP A 88 14.35 10.32 -15.71
N ALA A 89 14.77 11.32 -16.50
CA ALA A 89 13.87 11.97 -17.45
C ALA A 89 13.33 11.02 -18.54
N LYS A 90 14.18 10.12 -19.04
CA LYS A 90 13.83 9.18 -20.13
C LYS A 90 12.88 8.09 -19.64
N ASP A 91 13.13 7.58 -18.45
CA ASP A 91 12.28 6.56 -17.85
C ASP A 91 10.96 7.13 -17.35
N ARG A 92 10.94 8.37 -16.83
CA ARG A 92 9.69 9.09 -16.54
C ARG A 92 8.84 9.29 -17.79
N GLU A 93 9.45 9.65 -18.91
CA GLU A 93 8.74 9.79 -20.19
C GLU A 93 8.15 8.44 -20.62
N SER A 94 8.92 7.36 -20.49
CA SER A 94 8.45 6.01 -20.81
C SER A 94 7.30 5.57 -19.91
N LEU A 95 7.38 5.81 -18.60
CA LEU A 95 6.29 5.57 -17.65
C LEU A 95 5.05 6.40 -18.00
N SER A 96 5.21 7.65 -18.45
CA SER A 96 4.09 8.53 -18.82
C SER A 96 3.33 8.08 -20.06
N ARG A 97 3.97 7.28 -20.94
CA ARG A 97 3.35 6.69 -22.13
C ARG A 97 2.51 5.45 -21.83
N LEU A 98 2.69 4.84 -20.65
CA LEU A 98 1.89 3.69 -20.22
C LEU A 98 0.47 4.13 -19.86
N SER A 99 -0.51 3.24 -20.07
CA SER A 99 -1.88 3.45 -19.59
C SER A 99 -1.91 3.54 -18.06
N TRP A 100 -3.00 4.07 -17.51
CA TRP A 100 -3.16 4.18 -16.06
C TRP A 100 -2.96 2.84 -15.34
N ASP A 101 -3.58 1.76 -15.83
CA ASP A 101 -3.41 0.40 -15.27
C ASP A 101 -1.96 -0.10 -15.40
N GLN A 102 -1.32 0.14 -16.53
CA GLN A 102 0.09 -0.24 -16.73
C GLN A 102 1.03 0.50 -15.77
N GLN A 103 0.74 1.77 -15.46
CA GLN A 103 1.47 2.51 -14.44
C GLN A 103 1.19 1.97 -13.03
N ALA A 104 -0.01 1.48 -12.76
CA ALA A 104 -0.36 0.86 -11.47
C ALA A 104 0.34 -0.49 -11.28
N ILE A 105 0.58 -1.25 -12.35
CA ILE A 105 1.38 -2.49 -12.29
C ILE A 105 2.81 -2.21 -11.79
N VAL A 106 3.41 -1.08 -12.16
CA VAL A 106 4.74 -0.69 -11.62
C VAL A 106 4.67 -0.53 -10.10
N ASP A 107 3.65 0.16 -9.59
CA ASP A 107 3.44 0.29 -8.14
C ASP A 107 3.20 -1.06 -7.48
N PHE A 108 2.42 -1.93 -8.11
CA PHE A 108 2.15 -3.29 -7.63
C PHE A 108 3.44 -4.09 -7.46
N LEU A 109 4.28 -4.11 -8.49
CA LEU A 109 5.57 -4.81 -8.48
C LEU A 109 6.52 -4.26 -7.40
N VAL A 110 6.54 -2.95 -7.19
CA VAL A 110 7.34 -2.36 -6.10
C VAL A 110 6.77 -2.74 -4.73
N MET A 111 5.45 -2.58 -4.52
CA MET A 111 4.81 -2.82 -3.23
C MET A 111 4.93 -4.26 -2.74
N THR A 112 4.86 -5.25 -3.65
CA THR A 112 5.08 -6.67 -3.30
C THR A 112 6.45 -6.91 -2.67
N LYS A 113 7.45 -6.09 -3.00
CA LYS A 113 8.82 -6.19 -2.48
C LYS A 113 9.04 -5.46 -1.15
N SER A 114 8.06 -4.73 -0.63
CA SER A 114 8.23 -3.93 0.59
C SER A 114 8.52 -4.78 1.83
N SER A 115 9.25 -4.23 2.81
CA SER A 115 9.50 -4.91 4.09
C SER A 115 8.24 -4.97 4.95
N ARG A 116 7.44 -3.91 4.85
CA ARG A 116 6.13 -3.75 5.49
C ARG A 116 5.23 -3.03 4.50
N PHE A 117 4.00 -3.49 4.36
CA PHE A 117 3.00 -2.92 3.47
C PHE A 117 1.77 -2.45 4.24
N VAL A 118 1.22 -1.30 3.87
CA VAL A 118 -0.07 -0.82 4.36
C VAL A 118 -1.00 -0.35 3.25
N GLY A 119 -2.29 -0.55 3.46
CA GLY A 119 -3.36 -0.04 2.61
C GLY A 119 -4.72 -0.09 3.33
N ILE A 120 -5.80 0.21 2.63
CA ILE A 120 -7.18 0.08 3.15
C ILE A 120 -7.97 -1.05 2.49
N GLY A 121 -8.98 -1.55 3.22
CA GLY A 121 -9.84 -2.65 2.80
C GLY A 121 -10.75 -2.38 1.61
N HIS A 122 -11.10 -1.12 1.36
CA HIS A 122 -11.93 -0.70 0.22
C HIS A 122 -11.14 -0.66 -1.11
N SER A 123 -10.01 -1.36 -1.19
CA SER A 123 -9.15 -1.37 -2.37
C SER A 123 -8.75 -2.79 -2.74
N SER A 124 -9.27 -3.26 -3.87
CA SER A 124 -8.83 -4.53 -4.46
C SER A 124 -7.32 -4.55 -4.74
N PHE A 125 -6.73 -3.42 -5.11
CA PHE A 125 -5.27 -3.30 -5.28
C PHE A 125 -4.50 -3.60 -3.98
N THR A 126 -4.94 -3.03 -2.86
CA THR A 126 -4.36 -3.33 -1.53
C THR A 126 -4.48 -4.82 -1.21
N TRP A 127 -5.66 -5.41 -1.39
CA TRP A 127 -5.90 -6.81 -1.08
C TRP A 127 -5.04 -7.75 -1.92
N ASN A 128 -4.93 -7.52 -3.24
CA ASN A 128 -4.08 -8.34 -4.09
C ASN A 128 -2.61 -8.32 -3.63
N ILE A 129 -2.07 -7.15 -3.24
CA ILE A 129 -0.70 -7.07 -2.71
C ILE A 129 -0.59 -7.82 -1.38
N ALA A 130 -1.53 -7.60 -0.46
CA ALA A 130 -1.48 -8.19 0.87
C ALA A 130 -1.58 -9.73 0.81
N LEU A 131 -2.54 -10.27 0.04
CA LEU A 131 -2.74 -11.71 -0.13
C LEU A 131 -1.57 -12.37 -0.86
N GLN A 132 -1.03 -11.75 -1.92
CA GLN A 132 0.15 -12.28 -2.60
C GLN A 132 1.36 -12.34 -1.66
N ARG A 133 1.56 -11.31 -0.83
CA ARG A 133 2.65 -11.29 0.16
C ARG A 133 2.44 -12.35 1.24
N HIS A 134 1.20 -12.58 1.64
CA HIS A 134 0.83 -13.56 2.66
C HIS A 134 1.26 -14.99 2.30
N GLN A 135 1.27 -15.35 1.00
CA GLN A 135 1.69 -16.68 0.53
C GLN A 135 3.10 -17.10 0.97
N PHE A 136 3.96 -16.13 1.32
CA PHE A 136 5.33 -16.38 1.74
C PHE A 136 5.48 -16.50 3.26
N LEU A 137 4.37 -16.45 4.01
CA LEU A 137 4.33 -16.66 5.45
C LEU A 137 3.83 -18.07 5.77
N GLU A 138 4.24 -18.58 6.94
CA GLU A 138 3.64 -19.80 7.48
C GLU A 138 2.17 -19.52 7.83
N ASN A 139 1.28 -20.38 7.34
CA ASN A 139 -0.15 -20.20 7.51
C ASN A 139 -0.59 -20.53 8.94
N ASN A 140 -0.74 -19.49 9.76
CA ASN A 140 -1.22 -19.62 11.13
C ASN A 140 -2.73 -19.31 11.27
N GLY A 141 -3.46 -19.05 10.18
CA GLY A 141 -4.91 -18.80 10.19
C GLY A 141 -5.35 -17.42 10.74
N ASP A 142 -4.61 -16.85 11.68
CA ASP A 142 -5.06 -15.69 12.47
C ASP A 142 -4.98 -14.32 11.76
N TYR A 143 -4.54 -14.27 10.49
CA TYR A 143 -4.24 -13.00 9.79
C TYR A 143 -5.49 -12.17 9.44
N LEU A 144 -6.68 -12.76 9.48
CA LEU A 144 -7.97 -12.09 9.27
C LEU A 144 -8.76 -11.89 10.57
N ASP A 145 -8.30 -12.45 11.70
CA ASP A 145 -8.98 -12.43 12.99
C ASP A 145 -8.48 -11.30 13.92
N GLY A 146 -7.71 -10.36 13.36
CA GLY A 146 -7.10 -9.25 14.07
C GLY A 146 -8.00 -8.01 14.25
N SER A 147 -7.43 -6.96 14.83
CA SER A 147 -8.08 -5.65 14.99
C SER A 147 -8.21 -4.86 13.69
N GLU A 148 -7.60 -5.35 12.62
CA GLU A 148 -7.63 -4.78 11.27
C GLU A 148 -8.12 -5.87 10.30
N LEU A 149 -8.58 -5.49 9.11
CA LEU A 149 -9.12 -6.43 8.11
C LEU A 149 -8.15 -7.54 7.71
N LEU A 150 -6.87 -7.18 7.60
CA LEU A 150 -5.78 -8.14 7.47
C LEU A 150 -4.60 -7.60 8.26
N SER A 151 -4.01 -8.42 9.12
CA SER A 151 -2.79 -8.07 9.84
C SER A 151 -1.90 -9.30 9.98
N ASP A 152 -0.79 -9.30 9.26
CA ASP A 152 0.24 -10.34 9.36
C ASP A 152 1.65 -9.74 9.53
N ALA A 153 2.66 -10.61 9.43
CA ALA A 153 4.05 -10.20 9.57
C ALA A 153 4.55 -9.32 8.42
N LEU A 154 3.84 -9.14 7.30
CA LEU A 154 4.28 -8.40 6.12
C LEU A 154 3.36 -7.23 5.78
N SER A 155 2.09 -7.29 6.13
CA SER A 155 1.03 -6.44 5.61
C SER A 155 0.04 -6.03 6.71
N THR A 156 -0.52 -4.83 6.59
CA THR A 156 -1.68 -4.41 7.37
C THR A 156 -2.68 -3.71 6.46
N VAL A 157 -3.90 -4.24 6.39
CA VAL A 157 -5.02 -3.67 5.64
C VAL A 157 -6.00 -3.09 6.64
N PHE A 158 -6.09 -1.76 6.68
CA PHE A 158 -6.95 -1.03 7.62
C PHE A 158 -8.42 -1.06 7.17
N GLY A 159 -9.31 -1.19 8.14
CA GLY A 159 -10.76 -1.18 7.93
C GLY A 159 -11.49 -1.77 9.13
N GLU A 160 -12.82 -1.88 9.03
CA GLU A 160 -13.62 -2.52 10.08
C GLU A 160 -13.49 -4.04 9.98
N THR A 161 -13.05 -4.71 11.05
CA THR A 161 -12.92 -6.18 11.09
C THR A 161 -14.19 -6.86 10.59
N GLY A 162 -14.05 -7.83 9.66
CA GLY A 162 -15.17 -8.51 9.02
C GLY A 162 -15.83 -7.73 7.86
N GLY A 163 -15.40 -6.50 7.58
CA GLY A 163 -15.81 -5.73 6.42
C GLY A 163 -15.21 -6.27 5.12
N HIS A 164 -15.95 -6.14 4.02
CA HIS A 164 -15.55 -6.60 2.68
C HIS A 164 -14.98 -8.04 2.60
N PRO A 165 -15.66 -9.04 3.20
CA PRO A 165 -15.17 -10.42 3.18
C PRO A 165 -15.02 -10.98 1.75
N GLU A 166 -15.73 -10.41 0.77
CA GLU A 166 -15.59 -10.74 -0.64
C GLU A 166 -14.17 -10.56 -1.18
N TYR A 167 -13.40 -9.59 -0.67
CA TYR A 167 -12.03 -9.42 -1.15
C TYR A 167 -11.10 -10.52 -0.65
N ALA A 168 -11.25 -10.93 0.62
CA ALA A 168 -10.48 -12.05 1.15
C ALA A 168 -10.89 -13.39 0.52
N ALA A 169 -12.17 -13.57 0.18
CA ALA A 169 -12.70 -14.83 -0.34
C ALA A 169 -12.55 -15.01 -1.86
N CYS A 170 -12.62 -13.93 -2.64
CA CYS A 170 -12.73 -13.99 -4.10
C CYS A 170 -11.49 -13.52 -4.85
N LEU A 171 -10.53 -12.86 -4.18
CA LEU A 171 -9.27 -12.48 -4.80
C LEU A 171 -8.27 -13.64 -4.69
N TRP A 172 -7.52 -13.82 -5.77
CA TRP A 172 -6.50 -14.86 -5.84
C TRP A 172 -5.43 -14.65 -4.75
N PRO A 173 -4.99 -15.71 -4.06
CA PRO A 173 -3.62 -15.78 -3.59
C PRO A 173 -2.68 -15.82 -4.81
#